data_AF-A0A812XC14-F1
#
_entry.id   AF-A0A812XC14-F1
#
_cell.length_a   1.000
_cell.length_b   1.000
_cell.length_c   1.000
_cell.angle_alpha   90.00
_cell.angle_beta   90.00
_cell.angle_gamma   90.00
#
_symmetry.space_group_name_H-M   'P 1'
#
loop_
_entity.id
_entity.type
_entity.pdbx_description
1 polymer ?
#
loop_
_entity_poly.entity_id
_entity_poly.type
_entity_poly.pdbx_seq_one_letter_code
_entity_poly.pdbx_strand_id
1 'polypeptide(L)'
;TFFLVYTIDVTELILNAVALAIILDIDDLLFDALATTPGRHLVNQMDPLPMKSWPRVRGADVKSMSMLVLIPVTMMTVYVNMLVPMVATLDSAKDAMCGGNLQFVWNTDQRNVILFSPTQGDGWKVGGYELQSKAIDEAEMLSLSDVSSGTAWGVWLGSVDALTETSILPLEQSVDVFNPRCADLGDTEPLRNYLREFLGNESLMGCGDARPYCGLMDGSKGKGFAARMLCSDTCGCNDPAGEVMQIAGCPYGLGRSCWSSSSFLQGLRDSTCEEKTAAELRNDTRWSRWVESIRAIGEANDTVTEGKEEALLTAQAMWDHGCAFGENLTQMNVTWGSCFSWRFDWGLKTVEAFCPSTCGCDSSNLDNSCPRPAGRNCGTIAECVFTSGRYYCPDAYPNFDGIADVHLDDVDAFVQSRTQIMKALQKTLASLTGNGVLPEHVLITQRASPSGQIRLARRLAKKEYEYTIFLLSEDANETSARDALGWMTTRTQRVNTVFSRNLLAFGIPAEGADLEVEISAKGSPPGEAPTTTALNPKP
;
A
#
# COMPACT_ATOMS: atom_id res chain seq x y z
N THR A 1 -30.50 49.21 -25.14
CA THR A 1 -30.12 48.34 -26.28
C THR A 1 -29.08 47.29 -25.89
N PHE A 2 -28.01 47.62 -25.15
CA PHE A 2 -27.04 46.61 -24.65
C PHE A 2 -27.69 45.41 -23.96
N PHE A 3 -28.72 45.64 -23.14
CA PHE A 3 -29.46 44.58 -22.47
C PHE A 3 -30.06 43.54 -23.45
N LEU A 4 -30.65 43.99 -24.56
CA LEU A 4 -31.22 43.11 -25.60
C LEU A 4 -30.15 42.34 -26.39
N VAL A 5 -28.94 42.90 -26.51
CA VAL A 5 -27.85 42.23 -27.22
C VAL A 5 -27.33 41.06 -26.38
N TYR A 6 -27.18 41.23 -25.06
CA TYR A 6 -26.60 40.22 -24.18
C TYR A 6 -27.57 39.14 -23.65
N THR A 7 -28.86 39.19 -24.02
CA THR A 7 -29.82 38.15 -23.64
C THR A 7 -29.63 36.92 -24.54
N ILE A 8 -29.17 35.80 -23.95
CA ILE A 8 -28.87 34.55 -24.68
C ILE A 8 -30.13 33.71 -24.91
N ASP A 9 -31.10 33.77 -23.99
CA ASP A 9 -32.37 33.05 -24.12
C ASP A 9 -33.34 33.78 -25.07
N VAL A 10 -33.79 33.08 -26.11
CA VAL A 10 -34.77 33.57 -27.08
C VAL A 10 -36.09 33.94 -26.40
N THR A 11 -36.47 33.23 -25.35
CA THR A 11 -37.70 33.47 -24.58
C THR A 11 -37.62 34.80 -23.84
N GLU A 12 -36.51 35.05 -23.16
CA GLU A 12 -36.21 36.32 -22.50
C GLU A 12 -36.07 37.46 -23.51
N LEU A 13 -35.49 37.20 -24.69
CA LEU A 13 -35.38 38.20 -25.75
C LEU A 13 -36.77 38.59 -26.29
N ILE A 14 -37.66 37.63 -26.50
CA ILE A 14 -39.05 37.89 -26.90
C ILE A 14 -39.80 38.61 -25.77
N LEU A 15 -39.66 38.19 -24.51
CA LEU A 15 -40.25 38.85 -23.35
C LEU A 15 -39.80 40.32 -23.24
N ASN A 16 -38.51 40.57 -23.40
CA ASN A 16 -37.94 41.93 -23.35
C ASN A 16 -38.36 42.79 -24.55
N ALA A 17 -38.47 42.20 -25.74
CA ALA A 17 -38.98 42.88 -26.92
C ALA A 17 -40.48 43.22 -26.79
N VAL A 18 -41.27 42.29 -26.28
CA VAL A 18 -42.72 42.47 -26.02
C VAL A 18 -42.94 43.48 -24.90
N ALA A 19 -42.17 43.43 -23.81
CA ALA A 19 -42.24 44.41 -22.74
C ALA A 19 -41.91 45.83 -23.24
N LEU A 20 -40.90 45.96 -24.11
CA LEU A 20 -40.58 47.24 -24.74
C LEU A 20 -41.70 47.74 -25.66
N ALA A 21 -42.30 46.85 -26.47
CA ALA A 21 -43.45 47.20 -27.31
C ALA A 21 -44.64 47.65 -26.46
N ILE A 22 -44.94 46.94 -25.37
CA ILE A 22 -46.01 47.30 -24.44
C ILE A 22 -45.75 48.68 -23.81
N ILE A 23 -44.52 48.98 -23.38
CA ILE A 23 -44.18 50.30 -22.81
C ILE A 23 -44.37 51.41 -23.85
N LEU A 24 -44.05 51.14 -25.11
CA LEU A 24 -44.22 52.08 -26.23
C LEU A 24 -45.66 52.20 -26.75
N ASP A 25 -46.57 51.28 -26.38
CA ASP A 25 -48.00 51.39 -26.67
C ASP A 25 -48.77 51.96 -25.46
N ILE A 26 -48.19 51.84 -24.25
CA ILE A 26 -48.80 52.32 -23.00
C ILE A 26 -48.85 53.84 -22.95
N ASP A 27 -47.89 54.56 -23.53
CA ASP A 27 -47.91 56.03 -23.58
C ASP A 27 -49.06 56.56 -24.45
N ASP A 28 -49.33 55.93 -25.59
CA ASP A 28 -50.49 56.20 -26.43
C ASP A 28 -51.81 55.89 -25.70
N LEU A 29 -51.88 54.76 -24.99
CA LEU A 29 -53.06 54.37 -24.21
C LEU A 29 -53.27 55.27 -22.97
N LEU A 30 -52.20 55.70 -22.30
CA LEU A 30 -52.25 56.65 -21.19
C LEU A 30 -52.68 58.02 -21.68
N PHE A 31 -52.15 58.46 -22.82
CA PHE A 31 -52.55 59.71 -23.46
C PHE A 31 -54.04 59.66 -23.79
N ASP A 32 -54.53 58.59 -24.40
CA ASP A 32 -55.96 58.43 -24.62
C ASP A 32 -56.72 58.44 -23.29
N ALA A 33 -56.41 57.56 -22.34
CA ALA A 33 -57.18 57.42 -21.12
C ALA A 33 -57.21 58.68 -20.23
N LEU A 34 -56.08 59.40 -20.12
CA LEU A 34 -55.94 60.52 -19.20
C LEU A 34 -56.11 61.90 -19.84
N ALA A 35 -56.03 62.02 -21.17
CA ALA A 35 -56.28 63.30 -21.82
C ALA A 35 -57.76 63.67 -21.69
N THR A 36 -58.01 64.76 -20.94
CA THR A 36 -59.34 65.36 -20.82
C THR A 36 -59.89 65.76 -22.19
N THR A 37 -61.21 65.75 -22.36
CA THR A 37 -61.87 66.11 -23.64
C THR A 37 -61.37 67.45 -24.23
N PRO A 38 -61.14 68.51 -23.44
CA PRO A 38 -60.52 69.75 -23.95
C PRO A 38 -59.06 69.55 -24.38
N GLY A 39 -58.29 68.73 -23.69
CA GLY A 39 -56.90 68.41 -24.04
C GLY A 39 -56.79 67.63 -25.35
N ARG A 40 -57.67 66.64 -25.58
CA ARG A 40 -57.77 65.94 -26.87
C ARG A 40 -58.19 66.89 -27.98
N HIS A 41 -59.16 67.78 -27.70
CA HIS A 41 -59.62 68.76 -28.68
C HIS A 41 -58.55 69.81 -29.00
N LEU A 42 -57.74 70.19 -28.01
CA LEU A 42 -56.60 71.09 -28.17
C LEU A 42 -55.51 70.43 -28.99
N VAL A 43 -55.14 69.18 -28.70
CA VAL A 43 -54.13 68.43 -29.46
C VAL A 43 -54.57 68.21 -30.90
N ASN A 44 -55.84 67.90 -31.14
CA ASN A 44 -56.41 67.79 -32.48
C ASN A 44 -56.55 69.15 -33.20
N GLN A 45 -56.53 70.26 -32.46
CA GLN A 45 -56.54 71.63 -33.00
C GLN A 45 -55.15 72.27 -33.04
N MET A 46 -54.11 71.60 -32.52
CA MET A 46 -52.75 72.06 -32.69
C MET A 46 -52.43 71.89 -34.18
N ASP A 47 -52.38 73.02 -34.89
CA ASP A 47 -51.84 73.04 -36.24
C ASP A 47 -50.46 72.37 -36.22
N PRO A 48 -50.17 71.48 -37.18
CA PRO A 48 -48.89 70.81 -37.24
C PRO A 48 -47.78 71.86 -37.16
N LEU A 49 -46.94 71.76 -36.13
CA LEU A 49 -45.86 72.71 -35.89
C LEU A 49 -45.12 72.94 -37.21
N PRO A 50 -44.99 74.18 -37.70
CA PRO A 50 -44.31 74.46 -38.97
C PRO A 50 -42.83 74.10 -38.80
N MET A 51 -42.50 72.84 -39.07
CA MET A 51 -41.13 72.37 -39.03
C MET A 51 -40.41 73.00 -40.21
N LYS A 52 -39.28 73.63 -39.94
CA LYS A 52 -38.41 74.18 -40.99
C LYS A 52 -38.06 73.04 -41.95
N SER A 53 -38.64 73.07 -43.15
CA SER A 53 -38.42 72.02 -44.14
C SER A 53 -36.95 71.99 -44.49
N TRP A 54 -36.34 70.81 -44.40
CA TRP A 54 -34.95 70.64 -44.79
C TRP A 54 -34.81 70.92 -46.29
N PRO A 55 -33.65 71.43 -46.75
CA PRO A 55 -33.46 71.77 -48.15
C PRO A 55 -33.71 70.53 -49.02
N ARG A 56 -34.60 70.66 -50.02
CA ARG A 56 -34.85 69.59 -50.99
C ARG A 56 -33.80 69.67 -52.09
N VAL A 57 -33.02 68.61 -52.26
CA VAL A 57 -32.01 68.53 -53.32
C VAL A 57 -32.56 67.61 -54.40
N ARG A 58 -32.81 68.16 -55.61
CA ARG A 58 -33.33 67.40 -56.76
C ARG A 58 -34.62 66.63 -56.48
N GLY A 59 -35.52 67.22 -55.68
CA GLY A 59 -36.82 66.62 -55.35
C GLY A 59 -36.80 65.60 -54.21
N ALA A 60 -35.62 65.20 -53.71
CA ALA A 60 -35.49 64.37 -52.51
C ALA A 60 -35.31 65.23 -51.25
N ASP A 61 -35.96 64.82 -50.16
CA ASP A 61 -35.74 65.40 -48.84
C ASP A 61 -34.37 64.91 -48.29
N VAL A 62 -33.50 65.85 -47.94
CA VAL A 62 -32.19 65.55 -47.33
C VAL A 62 -32.34 64.73 -46.06
N LYS A 63 -33.45 64.89 -45.31
CA LYS A 63 -33.75 64.07 -44.13
C LYS A 63 -34.00 62.60 -44.50
N SER A 64 -34.74 62.36 -45.58
CA SER A 64 -35.01 60.99 -46.05
C SER A 64 -33.74 60.34 -46.57
N MET A 65 -32.92 61.09 -47.31
CA MET A 65 -31.63 60.59 -47.81
C MET A 65 -30.63 60.34 -46.67
N SER A 66 -30.58 61.21 -45.67
CA SER A 66 -29.73 61.00 -44.50
C SER A 66 -30.19 59.80 -43.69
N MET A 67 -31.49 59.64 -43.44
CA MET A 67 -32.02 58.46 -42.74
C MET A 67 -31.80 57.17 -43.53
N LEU A 68 -31.94 57.20 -44.87
CA LEU A 68 -31.70 56.05 -45.74
C LEU A 68 -30.25 55.54 -45.66
N VAL A 69 -29.28 56.42 -45.43
CA VAL A 69 -27.87 56.04 -45.25
C VAL A 69 -27.54 55.77 -43.79
N LEU A 70 -28.07 56.57 -42.87
CA LEU A 70 -27.76 56.49 -41.45
C LEU A 70 -28.23 55.16 -40.86
N ILE A 71 -29.44 54.72 -41.18
CA ILE A 71 -30.02 53.47 -40.64
C ILE A 71 -29.19 52.24 -41.02
N PRO A 72 -28.88 51.95 -42.30
CA PRO A 72 -28.07 50.78 -42.64
C PRO A 72 -26.63 50.90 -42.12
N VAL A 73 -26.05 52.11 -42.06
CA VAL A 73 -24.72 52.31 -41.48
C VAL A 73 -24.73 52.00 -39.99
N THR A 74 -25.73 52.47 -39.23
CA THR A 74 -25.83 52.18 -37.79
C THR A 74 -26.15 50.70 -37.56
N MET A 75 -27.05 50.09 -38.34
CA MET A 75 -27.31 48.65 -38.28
C MET A 75 -26.05 47.83 -38.57
N MET A 76 -25.30 48.16 -39.63
CA MET A 76 -24.05 47.49 -39.96
C MET A 76 -23.00 47.68 -38.87
N THR A 77 -22.92 48.88 -38.28
CA THR A 77 -22.00 49.17 -37.18
C THR A 77 -22.35 48.33 -35.95
N VAL A 78 -23.62 48.21 -35.58
CA VAL A 78 -24.07 47.34 -34.47
C VAL A 78 -23.82 45.87 -34.79
N TYR A 79 -24.10 45.42 -36.02
CA TYR A 79 -23.84 44.05 -36.44
C TYR A 79 -22.36 43.68 -36.30
N VAL A 80 -21.45 44.47 -36.88
CA VAL A 80 -20.01 44.16 -36.87
C VAL A 80 -19.38 44.35 -35.49
N ASN A 81 -19.74 45.40 -34.75
CA ASN A 81 -19.07 45.73 -33.48
C ASN A 81 -19.70 45.08 -32.24
N MET A 82 -20.95 44.64 -32.30
CA MET A 82 -21.64 44.03 -31.15
C MET A 82 -22.08 42.59 -31.43
N LEU A 83 -22.76 42.34 -32.55
CA LEU A 83 -23.39 41.04 -32.79
C LEU A 83 -22.35 39.97 -33.18
N VAL A 84 -21.46 40.26 -34.14
CA VAL A 84 -20.40 39.34 -34.57
C VAL A 84 -19.50 38.88 -33.42
N PRO A 85 -18.92 39.76 -32.56
CA PRO A 85 -18.07 39.29 -31.47
C PRO A 85 -18.83 38.49 -30.41
N MET A 86 -20.12 38.79 -30.18
CA MET A 86 -20.93 38.02 -29.26
C MET A 86 -21.21 36.61 -29.80
N VAL A 87 -21.60 36.48 -31.07
CA VAL A 87 -21.77 35.17 -31.73
C VAL A 87 -20.47 34.39 -31.70
N ALA A 88 -19.33 35.02 -32.02
CA ALA A 88 -18.03 34.35 -31.95
C ALA A 88 -17.67 33.89 -30.52
N THR A 89 -18.06 34.65 -29.50
CA THR A 89 -17.86 34.25 -28.09
C THR A 89 -18.76 33.07 -27.72
N LEU A 90 -20.02 33.07 -28.17
CA LEU A 90 -20.95 31.96 -27.95
C LEU A 90 -20.51 30.70 -28.71
N ASP A 91 -20.03 30.83 -29.94
CA ASP A 91 -19.47 29.71 -30.70
C ASP A 91 -18.20 29.19 -30.04
N SER A 92 -17.30 30.07 -29.56
CA SER A 92 -16.11 29.64 -28.83
C SER A 92 -16.46 28.97 -27.50
N ALA A 93 -17.51 29.42 -26.80
CA ALA A 93 -17.98 28.77 -25.57
C ALA A 93 -18.62 27.42 -25.89
N LYS A 94 -19.43 27.34 -26.96
CA LYS A 94 -20.00 26.10 -27.47
C LYS A 94 -18.92 25.12 -27.90
N ASP A 95 -17.88 25.56 -28.60
CA ASP A 95 -16.76 24.70 -29.01
C ASP A 95 -15.90 24.29 -27.82
N ALA A 96 -15.75 25.15 -26.80
CA ALA A 96 -15.06 24.79 -25.57
C ALA A 96 -15.83 23.77 -24.71
N MET A 97 -17.17 23.85 -24.68
CA MET A 97 -18.04 22.96 -23.88
C MET A 97 -18.45 21.68 -24.64
N CYS A 98 -18.70 21.80 -25.94
CA CYS A 98 -19.28 20.76 -26.79
C CYS A 98 -18.38 20.38 -27.98
N GLY A 99 -17.18 20.95 -28.11
CA GLY A 99 -16.20 20.52 -29.09
C GLY A 99 -15.41 19.30 -28.63
N GLY A 100 -14.51 18.82 -29.48
CA GLY A 100 -13.64 17.68 -29.17
C GLY A 100 -14.35 16.32 -29.23
N ASN A 101 -13.80 15.34 -28.51
CA ASN A 101 -14.39 14.01 -28.43
C ASN A 101 -15.50 14.00 -27.38
N LEU A 102 -16.76 13.97 -27.79
CA LEU A 102 -17.92 13.85 -26.89
C LEU A 102 -18.30 12.41 -26.55
N GLN A 103 -17.59 11.43 -27.12
CA GLN A 103 -17.87 10.01 -26.93
C GLN A 103 -17.14 9.48 -25.70
N PHE A 104 -17.41 10.08 -24.55
CA PHE A 104 -16.90 9.59 -23.27
C PHE A 104 -17.92 9.81 -22.17
N VAL A 105 -17.80 9.01 -21.12
CA VAL A 105 -18.43 9.24 -19.83
C VAL A 105 -17.33 9.45 -18.82
N TRP A 106 -17.65 10.18 -17.75
CA TRP A 106 -16.74 10.37 -16.64
C TRP A 106 -17.47 10.06 -15.33
N ASN A 107 -16.70 9.67 -14.32
CA ASN A 107 -17.18 9.53 -12.96
C ASN A 107 -16.05 9.92 -12.00
N THR A 108 -16.39 10.32 -10.78
CA THR A 108 -15.43 10.47 -9.69
C THR A 108 -15.46 9.24 -8.82
N ASP A 109 -14.31 8.67 -8.51
CA ASP A 109 -14.23 7.61 -7.50
C ASP A 109 -14.27 8.16 -6.07
N GLN A 110 -14.21 7.27 -5.08
CA GLN A 110 -14.19 7.64 -3.65
C GLN A 110 -12.97 8.49 -3.24
N ARG A 111 -11.94 8.60 -4.11
CA ARG A 111 -10.74 9.42 -3.90
C ARG A 111 -10.83 10.79 -4.56
N ASN A 112 -11.96 11.11 -5.19
CA ASN A 112 -12.13 12.28 -6.06
C ASN A 112 -11.20 12.28 -7.28
N VAL A 113 -10.79 11.09 -7.76
CA VAL A 113 -10.09 10.96 -9.04
C VAL A 113 -11.11 10.95 -10.15
N ILE A 114 -10.90 11.81 -11.15
CA ILE A 114 -11.74 11.83 -12.34
C ILE A 114 -11.34 10.64 -13.22
N LEU A 115 -12.26 9.72 -13.42
CA LEU A 115 -12.13 8.57 -14.29
C LEU A 115 -12.91 8.84 -15.57
N PHE A 116 -12.28 8.62 -16.72
CA PHE A 116 -12.87 8.77 -18.05
C PHE A 116 -13.02 7.40 -18.71
N SER A 117 -14.01 7.21 -19.57
CA SER A 117 -14.06 6.04 -20.44
C SER A 117 -14.74 6.35 -21.77
N PRO A 118 -14.21 5.86 -22.90
CA PRO A 118 -14.84 6.08 -24.19
C PRO A 118 -16.18 5.35 -24.24
N THR A 119 -17.21 6.02 -24.74
CA THR A 119 -18.46 5.37 -25.09
C THR A 119 -18.37 4.88 -26.53
N GLN A 120 -18.53 3.58 -26.76
CA GLN A 120 -18.76 3.11 -28.13
C GLN A 120 -20.15 3.59 -28.51
N GLY A 121 -20.19 4.55 -29.44
CA GLY A 121 -21.39 5.27 -29.83
C GLY A 121 -22.42 4.40 -30.55
N ASP A 122 -23.08 3.49 -29.85
CA ASP A 122 -24.49 3.20 -30.11
C ASP A 122 -25.33 4.26 -29.39
N GLY A 123 -25.04 5.53 -29.71
CA GLY A 123 -25.56 6.71 -29.04
C GLY A 123 -27.01 6.51 -28.68
N TRP A 124 -27.38 6.81 -27.44
CA TRP A 124 -28.75 6.76 -26.96
C TRP A 124 -29.65 7.60 -27.87
N LYS A 125 -30.16 6.99 -28.94
CA LYS A 125 -31.19 7.55 -29.82
C LYS A 125 -32.54 7.36 -29.15
N VAL A 126 -32.67 7.82 -27.91
CA VAL A 126 -33.93 7.73 -27.17
C VAL A 126 -34.55 9.12 -27.16
N GLY A 127 -35.41 9.35 -28.15
CA GLY A 127 -36.56 10.24 -28.07
C GLY A 127 -36.28 11.72 -27.80
N GLY A 128 -36.05 12.48 -28.87
CA GLY A 128 -36.63 13.82 -29.07
C GLY A 128 -36.19 14.99 -28.17
N TYR A 129 -35.43 14.76 -27.11
CA TYR A 129 -34.82 15.81 -26.30
C TYR A 129 -33.32 15.89 -26.63
N GLU A 130 -32.84 17.10 -26.92
CA GLU A 130 -31.42 17.36 -27.18
C GLU A 130 -30.63 17.00 -25.91
N LEU A 131 -29.90 15.87 -25.92
CA LEU A 131 -28.99 15.45 -24.83
C LEU A 131 -28.08 16.59 -24.35
N GLN A 132 -27.82 17.55 -25.24
CA GLN A 132 -27.05 18.77 -24.97
C GLN A 132 -27.68 19.63 -23.87
N SER A 133 -29.02 19.80 -23.85
CA SER A 133 -29.68 20.59 -22.80
C SER A 133 -29.60 19.91 -21.45
N LYS A 134 -29.76 18.58 -21.40
CA LYS A 134 -29.64 17.82 -20.15
C LYS A 134 -28.20 17.82 -19.61
N ALA A 135 -27.20 17.74 -20.49
CA ALA A 135 -25.80 17.88 -20.10
C ALA A 135 -25.51 19.28 -19.54
N ILE A 136 -26.17 20.33 -20.06
CA ILE A 136 -26.08 21.70 -19.52
C ILE A 136 -26.77 21.79 -18.15
N ASP A 137 -27.97 21.22 -17.98
CA ASP A 137 -28.68 21.20 -16.70
C ASP A 137 -27.89 20.42 -15.62
N GLU A 138 -27.25 19.31 -16.00
CA GLU A 138 -26.37 18.55 -15.12
C GLU A 138 -25.08 19.32 -14.80
N ALA A 139 -24.50 20.03 -15.78
CA ALA A 139 -23.33 20.89 -15.56
C ALA A 139 -23.65 22.10 -14.66
N GLU A 140 -24.86 22.64 -14.70
CA GLU A 140 -25.31 23.72 -13.81
C GLU A 140 -25.48 23.23 -12.36
N MET A 141 -25.89 21.96 -12.18
CA MET A 141 -25.94 21.32 -10.86
C MET A 141 -24.55 20.98 -10.30
N LEU A 142 -23.53 20.88 -11.15
CA LEU A 142 -22.14 20.75 -10.71
C LEU A 142 -21.65 22.12 -10.23
N SER A 143 -21.69 22.33 -8.92
CA SER A 143 -20.96 23.38 -8.22
C SER A 143 -19.50 23.38 -8.70
N LEU A 144 -19.17 24.29 -9.63
CA LEU A 144 -17.80 24.49 -10.12
C LEU A 144 -16.82 24.81 -8.97
N SER A 145 -17.34 25.31 -7.84
CA SER A 145 -16.58 25.48 -6.60
C SER A 145 -16.04 24.16 -6.03
N ASP A 146 -16.75 23.04 -6.17
CA ASP A 146 -16.27 21.74 -5.69
C ASP A 146 -15.30 21.08 -6.67
N VAL A 147 -15.53 21.23 -7.99
CA VAL A 147 -14.68 20.63 -9.03
C VAL A 147 -13.34 21.36 -9.21
N SER A 148 -13.31 22.68 -8.98
CA SER A 148 -12.11 23.52 -9.22
C SER A 148 -10.93 23.29 -8.27
N SER A 149 -11.12 22.53 -7.18
CA SER A 149 -10.07 22.33 -6.16
C SER A 149 -9.46 20.92 -6.15
N GLY A 150 -9.97 20.01 -6.98
CA GLY A 150 -9.74 18.57 -6.85
C GLY A 150 -8.47 18.04 -7.52
N THR A 151 -8.43 18.02 -8.86
CA THR A 151 -7.36 17.37 -9.62
C THR A 151 -7.30 17.91 -11.06
N ALA A 152 -6.10 18.19 -11.57
CA ALA A 152 -5.82 18.58 -12.96
C ALA A 152 -5.69 17.36 -13.88
N TRP A 153 -5.58 16.15 -13.31
CA TRP A 153 -5.39 14.90 -14.04
C TRP A 153 -6.57 13.94 -13.85
N GLY A 154 -6.86 13.14 -14.87
CA GLY A 154 -7.80 12.02 -14.77
C GLY A 154 -7.33 10.80 -15.57
N VAL A 155 -7.93 9.64 -15.28
CA VAL A 155 -7.48 8.34 -15.78
C VAL A 155 -8.46 7.82 -16.84
N TRP A 156 -7.96 7.46 -18.02
CA TRP A 156 -8.76 6.83 -19.07
C TRP A 156 -8.84 5.32 -18.88
N LEU A 157 -10.05 4.80 -18.70
CA LEU A 157 -10.38 3.39 -18.62
C LEU A 157 -10.91 2.90 -19.97
N GLY A 158 -10.55 1.67 -20.35
CA GLY A 158 -10.85 1.14 -21.68
C GLY A 158 -12.34 0.87 -21.95
N SER A 159 -13.21 0.82 -20.93
CA SER A 159 -14.64 0.55 -21.08
C SER A 159 -15.50 1.17 -19.97
N VAL A 160 -16.77 1.45 -20.29
CA VAL A 160 -17.75 2.01 -19.34
C VAL A 160 -18.01 1.06 -18.17
N ASP A 161 -17.97 -0.26 -18.43
CA ASP A 161 -18.10 -1.27 -17.39
C ASP A 161 -16.95 -1.16 -16.38
N ALA A 162 -15.70 -1.02 -16.86
CA ALA A 162 -14.55 -0.80 -16.00
C ALA A 162 -14.65 0.52 -15.22
N LEU A 163 -15.22 1.58 -15.81
CA LEU A 163 -15.49 2.84 -15.12
C LEU A 163 -16.51 2.66 -13.99
N THR A 164 -17.62 1.99 -14.27
CA THR A 164 -18.69 1.77 -13.30
C THR A 164 -18.18 0.89 -12.17
N GLU A 165 -17.50 -0.22 -12.48
CA GLU A 165 -16.88 -1.09 -11.49
C GLU A 165 -15.87 -0.32 -10.63
N THR A 166 -14.90 0.37 -11.25
CA THR A 166 -13.88 1.11 -10.51
C THR A 166 -14.46 2.22 -9.63
N SER A 167 -15.55 2.88 -10.07
CA SER A 167 -16.18 3.95 -9.30
C SER A 167 -16.88 3.48 -8.02
N ILE A 168 -17.30 2.21 -7.97
CA ILE A 168 -17.98 1.63 -6.80
C ILE A 168 -17.06 0.79 -5.92
N LEU A 169 -15.87 0.41 -6.42
CA LEU A 169 -14.92 -0.39 -5.66
C LEU A 169 -14.49 0.37 -4.40
N PRO A 170 -14.47 -0.30 -3.23
CA PRO A 170 -13.80 0.23 -2.06
C PRO A 170 -12.35 0.59 -2.40
N LEU A 171 -11.85 1.62 -1.72
CA LEU A 171 -10.52 2.15 -1.91
C LEU A 171 -9.45 1.04 -1.95
N GLU A 172 -9.52 0.08 -1.04
CA GLU A 172 -8.61 -1.06 -0.98
C GLU A 172 -8.65 -1.93 -2.24
N GLN A 173 -9.83 -2.30 -2.72
CA GLN A 173 -9.98 -3.16 -3.91
C GLN A 173 -9.52 -2.43 -5.18
N SER A 174 -9.70 -1.11 -5.23
CA SER A 174 -9.20 -0.31 -6.36
C SER A 174 -7.68 -0.45 -6.52
N VAL A 175 -6.93 -0.51 -5.40
CA VAL A 175 -5.46 -0.66 -5.43
C VAL A 175 -5.06 -1.98 -6.11
N ASP A 176 -5.80 -3.07 -5.89
CA ASP A 176 -5.50 -4.36 -6.51
C ASP A 176 -5.69 -4.33 -8.02
N VAL A 177 -6.75 -3.65 -8.48
CA VAL A 177 -7.05 -3.49 -9.91
C VAL A 177 -5.98 -2.64 -10.59
N PHE A 178 -5.53 -1.56 -9.95
CA PHE A 178 -4.52 -0.66 -10.53
C PHE A 178 -3.09 -1.20 -10.43
N ASN A 179 -2.76 -2.00 -9.42
CA ASN A 179 -1.41 -2.53 -9.21
C ASN A 179 -1.36 -4.07 -9.05
N PRO A 180 -1.69 -4.83 -10.11
CA PRO A 180 -1.74 -6.30 -10.04
C PRO A 180 -0.37 -6.96 -9.88
N ARG A 181 0.73 -6.20 -9.99
CA ARG A 181 2.11 -6.71 -9.90
C ARG A 181 2.89 -6.22 -8.69
N CYS A 182 2.27 -5.40 -7.83
CA CYS A 182 2.95 -4.71 -6.72
C CYS A 182 4.26 -4.04 -7.18
N ALA A 183 4.16 -3.20 -8.21
CA ALA A 183 5.28 -2.47 -8.78
C ALA A 183 5.14 -0.96 -8.56
N ASP A 184 6.21 -0.23 -8.80
CA ASP A 184 6.22 1.24 -8.79
C ASP A 184 5.64 1.79 -10.09
N LEU A 185 4.33 2.02 -10.07
CA LEU A 185 3.58 2.60 -11.18
C LEU A 185 3.93 4.08 -11.41
N GLY A 186 4.27 4.80 -10.34
CA GLY A 186 4.61 6.22 -10.34
C GLY A 186 5.91 6.59 -11.06
N ASP A 187 6.68 5.60 -11.53
CA ASP A 187 7.85 5.82 -12.39
C ASP A 187 7.48 6.01 -13.87
N THR A 188 6.25 5.65 -14.24
CA THR A 188 5.77 5.70 -15.63
C THR A 188 4.81 6.87 -15.85
N GLU A 189 4.87 7.50 -17.02
CA GLU A 189 3.82 8.45 -17.44
C GLU A 189 2.61 7.66 -17.96
N PRO A 190 1.37 8.08 -17.63
CA PRO A 190 0.99 9.35 -16.98
C PRO A 190 0.98 9.35 -15.45
N LEU A 191 1.15 8.19 -14.80
CA LEU A 191 0.97 8.02 -13.35
C LEU A 191 1.96 8.82 -12.50
N ARG A 192 3.15 9.13 -13.03
CA ARG A 192 4.10 10.05 -12.40
C ARG A 192 3.53 11.47 -12.21
N ASN A 193 2.81 11.99 -13.19
CA ASN A 193 2.23 13.34 -13.09
C ASN A 193 1.09 13.36 -12.06
N TYR A 194 0.34 12.27 -12.00
CA TYR A 194 -0.66 12.07 -10.96
C TYR A 194 -0.01 12.00 -9.55
N LEU A 195 1.11 11.30 -9.41
CA LEU A 195 1.90 11.27 -8.17
C LEU A 195 2.41 12.67 -7.76
N ARG A 196 2.94 13.45 -8.71
CA ARG A 196 3.40 14.84 -8.49
C ARG A 196 2.30 15.74 -7.97
N GLU A 197 1.15 15.73 -8.63
CA GLU A 197 -0.01 16.52 -8.24
C GLU A 197 -0.48 16.12 -6.83
N PHE A 198 -0.68 14.82 -6.60
CA PHE A 198 -1.22 14.35 -5.33
C PHE A 198 -0.29 14.64 -4.15
N LEU A 199 1.02 14.51 -4.34
CA LEU A 199 2.01 14.84 -3.32
C LEU A 199 2.26 16.36 -3.21
N GLY A 200 1.83 17.15 -4.19
CA GLY A 200 2.08 18.58 -4.29
C GLY A 200 3.56 18.88 -4.51
N ASN A 201 4.25 18.05 -5.29
CA ASN A 201 5.68 18.17 -5.55
C ASN A 201 6.00 17.85 -7.01
N GLU A 202 6.09 18.89 -7.84
CA GLU A 202 6.41 18.80 -9.27
C GLU A 202 7.85 18.32 -9.54
N SER A 203 8.75 18.37 -8.55
CA SER A 203 10.15 17.98 -8.73
C SER A 203 10.39 16.47 -8.68
N LEU A 204 9.39 15.67 -8.28
CA LEU A 204 9.52 14.21 -8.20
C LEU A 204 9.84 13.62 -9.57
N MET A 205 10.91 12.86 -9.70
CA MET A 205 11.27 12.16 -10.95
C MET A 205 10.68 10.75 -11.03
N GLY A 206 10.29 10.20 -9.89
CA GLY A 206 9.69 8.87 -9.77
C GLY A 206 9.42 8.50 -8.31
N CYS A 207 9.20 7.21 -8.08
CA CYS A 207 8.84 6.64 -6.79
C CYS A 207 9.96 6.73 -5.76
N GLY A 208 11.22 6.67 -6.18
CA GLY A 208 12.38 6.88 -5.29
C GLY A 208 12.32 8.20 -4.51
N ASP A 209 11.88 9.29 -5.16
CA ASP A 209 11.73 10.61 -4.53
C ASP A 209 10.48 10.70 -3.65
N ALA A 210 9.49 9.82 -3.88
CA ALA A 210 8.27 9.74 -3.09
C ALA A 210 8.43 8.94 -1.79
N ARG A 211 9.57 8.26 -1.58
CA ARG A 211 9.86 7.47 -0.37
C ARG A 211 9.56 8.18 0.97
N PRO A 212 9.90 9.49 1.15
CA PRO A 212 9.61 10.21 2.39
C PRO A 212 8.10 10.33 2.70
N TYR A 213 7.24 10.19 1.68
CA TYR A 213 5.79 10.30 1.83
C TYR A 213 5.14 8.96 2.20
N CYS A 214 5.82 7.81 2.01
CA CYS A 214 5.25 6.48 2.24
C CYS A 214 4.80 6.25 3.69
N GLY A 215 5.48 6.85 4.68
CA GLY A 215 5.14 6.75 6.10
C GLY A 215 4.16 7.81 6.60
N LEU A 216 3.68 8.71 5.72
CA LEU A 216 2.70 9.71 6.14
C LEU A 216 1.34 9.06 6.39
N MET A 217 0.68 9.54 7.43
CA MET A 217 -0.70 9.14 7.76
C MET A 217 -1.72 9.84 6.88
N ASP A 218 -2.86 9.19 6.69
CA ASP A 218 -3.90 9.60 5.74
C ASP A 218 -4.53 10.97 6.06
N GLY A 219 -4.38 11.46 7.30
CA GLY A 219 -4.68 12.85 7.67
C GLY A 219 -3.90 13.90 6.85
N SER A 220 -2.83 13.51 6.16
CA SER A 220 -2.08 14.35 5.21
C SER A 220 -2.77 14.48 3.85
N LYS A 221 -4.11 14.57 3.81
CA LYS A 221 -4.91 14.55 2.56
C LYS A 221 -4.63 13.31 1.70
N GLY A 222 -4.42 12.15 2.32
CA GLY A 222 -4.15 10.88 1.63
C GLY A 222 -2.77 10.76 0.97
N LYS A 223 -1.82 11.67 1.21
CA LYS A 223 -0.51 11.65 0.52
C LYS A 223 0.24 10.33 0.71
N GLY A 224 0.24 9.79 1.93
CA GLY A 224 0.86 8.49 2.21
C GLY A 224 0.14 7.34 1.50
N PHE A 225 -1.19 7.34 1.50
CA PHE A 225 -1.99 6.40 0.73
C PHE A 225 -1.61 6.42 -0.76
N ALA A 226 -1.58 7.59 -1.39
CA ALA A 226 -1.25 7.71 -2.81
C ALA A 226 0.19 7.30 -3.12
N ALA A 227 1.15 7.64 -2.24
CA ALA A 227 2.53 7.18 -2.36
C ALA A 227 2.59 5.65 -2.32
N ARG A 228 1.95 4.99 -1.34
CA ARG A 228 1.95 3.52 -1.23
C ARG A 228 1.22 2.83 -2.38
N MET A 229 0.17 3.45 -2.90
CA MET A 229 -0.59 2.94 -4.05
C MET A 229 0.19 2.98 -5.36
N LEU A 230 0.86 4.10 -5.63
CA LEU A 230 1.58 4.31 -6.88
C LEU A 230 3.03 3.81 -6.80
N CYS A 231 3.59 3.70 -5.61
CA CYS A 231 4.99 3.35 -5.35
C CYS A 231 5.08 2.19 -4.36
N SER A 232 4.33 1.12 -4.62
CA SER A 232 4.19 0.00 -3.67
C SER A 232 5.51 -0.70 -3.36
N ASP A 233 6.42 -0.83 -4.33
CA ASP A 233 7.73 -1.46 -4.11
C ASP A 233 8.64 -0.53 -3.31
N THR A 234 8.79 0.74 -3.74
CA THR A 234 9.58 1.74 -3.00
C THR A 234 9.09 1.96 -1.57
N CYS A 235 7.77 1.92 -1.35
CA CYS A 235 7.18 2.03 -0.01
C CYS A 235 7.26 0.73 0.80
N GLY A 236 7.80 -0.36 0.25
CA GLY A 236 7.98 -1.64 0.94
C GLY A 236 6.67 -2.39 1.21
N CYS A 237 5.65 -2.23 0.36
CA CYS A 237 4.41 -3.01 0.43
C CYS A 237 4.66 -4.52 0.17
N ASN A 238 5.71 -4.84 -0.59
CA ASN A 238 6.17 -6.20 -0.86
C ASN A 238 7.20 -6.72 0.17
N ASP A 239 7.45 -6.02 1.27
CA ASP A 239 8.33 -6.49 2.34
C ASP A 239 7.50 -6.71 3.63
N PRO A 240 7.35 -7.95 4.12
CA PRO A 240 6.59 -8.23 5.35
C PRO A 240 7.13 -7.47 6.57
N ALA A 241 8.43 -7.17 6.61
CA ALA A 241 9.08 -6.43 7.69
C ALA A 241 9.54 -5.02 7.27
N GLY A 242 9.05 -4.50 6.15
CA GLY A 242 9.49 -3.21 5.59
C GLY A 242 9.29 -2.02 6.53
N GLU A 243 10.06 -0.94 6.35
CA GLU A 243 10.09 0.24 7.24
C GLU A 243 8.73 0.93 7.42
N VAL A 244 7.84 0.80 6.44
CA VAL A 244 6.49 1.37 6.46
C VAL A 244 5.53 0.33 7.03
N MET A 245 4.90 0.69 8.15
CA MET A 245 3.95 -0.18 8.85
C MET A 245 2.56 -0.12 8.23
N GLN A 246 2.18 1.02 7.66
CA GLN A 246 0.85 1.23 7.10
C GLN A 246 0.70 0.47 5.78
N ILE A 247 -0.36 -0.32 5.68
CA ILE A 247 -0.75 -1.06 4.49
C ILE A 247 -1.91 -0.40 3.75
N ALA A 248 -2.53 0.66 4.31
CA ALA A 248 -3.54 1.44 3.61
C ALA A 248 -2.94 2.03 2.31
N GLY A 249 -3.44 1.60 1.14
CA GLY A 249 -2.86 1.96 -0.16
C GLY A 249 -1.87 0.95 -0.72
N CYS A 250 -1.51 -0.10 0.01
CA CYS A 250 -0.79 -1.25 -0.54
C CYS A 250 -1.80 -2.33 -0.96
N PRO A 251 -1.56 -3.08 -2.07
CA PRO A 251 -2.28 -4.32 -2.35
C PRO A 251 -1.77 -5.46 -1.44
N TYR A 252 -1.93 -5.27 -0.13
CA TYR A 252 -1.44 -6.13 0.94
C TYR A 252 -2.60 -6.91 1.56
N GLY A 253 -2.48 -8.22 1.64
CA GLY A 253 -3.53 -9.13 2.11
C GLY A 253 -3.46 -10.48 1.42
N LEU A 254 -4.03 -11.53 2.03
CA LEU A 254 -3.96 -12.87 1.49
C LEU A 254 -4.67 -12.87 0.13
N GLY A 255 -4.00 -13.39 -0.90
CA GLY A 255 -4.52 -13.36 -2.27
C GLY A 255 -4.35 -12.02 -3.00
N ARG A 256 -3.69 -11.03 -2.40
CA ARG A 256 -3.40 -9.73 -3.03
C ARG A 256 -1.99 -9.70 -3.63
N SER A 257 -1.77 -8.81 -4.60
CA SER A 257 -0.61 -8.87 -5.49
C SER A 257 0.73 -8.73 -4.76
N CYS A 258 0.85 -7.84 -3.76
CA CYS A 258 2.12 -7.67 -3.04
C CYS A 258 2.53 -8.91 -2.24
N TRP A 259 1.57 -9.59 -1.62
CA TRP A 259 1.85 -10.77 -0.82
C TRP A 259 2.31 -11.95 -1.71
N SER A 260 1.81 -12.02 -2.94
CA SER A 260 2.24 -13.02 -3.94
C SER A 260 3.53 -12.66 -4.69
N SER A 261 4.09 -11.46 -4.47
CA SER A 261 5.27 -10.99 -5.18
C SER A 261 6.52 -11.80 -4.81
N SER A 262 7.47 -11.88 -5.73
CA SER A 262 8.75 -12.57 -5.48
C SER A 262 9.52 -11.93 -4.32
N SER A 263 9.50 -10.60 -4.20
CA SER A 263 10.17 -9.88 -3.12
C SER A 263 9.57 -10.21 -1.76
N PHE A 264 8.24 -10.32 -1.64
CA PHE A 264 7.59 -10.69 -0.39
C PHE A 264 7.93 -12.11 0.03
N LEU A 265 7.81 -13.06 -0.90
CA LEU A 265 8.15 -14.46 -0.65
C LEU A 265 9.65 -14.62 -0.32
N GLN A 266 10.51 -13.83 -0.95
CA GLN A 266 11.93 -13.79 -0.64
C GLN A 266 12.19 -13.19 0.74
N GLY A 267 11.50 -12.10 1.12
CA GLY A 267 11.55 -11.52 2.45
C GLY A 267 11.16 -12.52 3.54
N LEU A 268 10.12 -13.33 3.30
CA LEU A 268 9.79 -14.45 4.20
C LEU A 268 10.91 -15.49 4.27
N ARG A 269 11.58 -15.80 3.17
CA ARG A 269 12.69 -16.79 3.15
C ARG A 269 13.97 -16.29 3.79
N ASP A 270 14.23 -14.99 3.71
CA ASP A 270 15.42 -14.36 4.27
C ASP A 270 15.22 -13.95 5.74
N SER A 271 13.98 -13.95 6.22
CA SER A 271 13.65 -13.70 7.62
C SER A 271 14.05 -14.85 8.56
N THR A 272 14.18 -14.53 9.85
CA THR A 272 14.55 -15.49 10.90
C THR A 272 13.38 -15.82 11.80
N CYS A 273 13.34 -17.06 12.28
CA CYS A 273 12.35 -17.50 13.28
C CYS A 273 12.77 -17.19 14.72
N GLU A 274 14.00 -16.71 14.92
CA GLU A 274 14.49 -16.25 16.22
C GLU A 274 13.98 -14.84 16.51
N GLU A 275 13.33 -14.66 17.66
CA GLU A 275 12.88 -13.35 18.12
C GLU A 275 14.04 -12.55 18.66
N LYS A 276 14.13 -11.30 18.20
CA LYS A 276 15.10 -10.33 18.73
C LYS A 276 14.65 -9.85 20.10
N THR A 277 15.62 -9.63 20.99
CA THR A 277 15.36 -8.98 22.28
C THR A 277 14.89 -7.54 22.08
N ALA A 278 14.23 -6.95 23.08
CA ALA A 278 13.81 -5.54 23.04
C ALA A 278 14.99 -4.57 22.77
N ALA A 279 16.18 -4.87 23.29
CA ALA A 279 17.37 -4.06 23.04
C ALA A 279 17.83 -4.15 21.57
N GLU A 280 17.80 -5.33 20.97
CA GLU A 280 18.13 -5.53 19.56
C GLU A 280 17.09 -4.91 18.62
N LEU A 281 15.79 -5.04 18.96
CA LEU A 281 14.70 -4.43 18.21
C LEU A 281 14.76 -2.90 18.22
N ARG A 282 15.14 -2.27 19.34
CA ARG A 282 15.38 -0.83 19.39
C ARG A 282 16.50 -0.35 18.46
N ASN A 283 17.45 -1.24 18.12
CA ASN A 283 18.51 -0.97 17.18
C ASN A 283 18.14 -1.35 15.72
N ASP A 284 17.00 -2.01 15.51
CA ASP A 284 16.46 -2.30 14.17
C ASP A 284 15.69 -1.07 13.67
N THR A 285 16.14 -0.51 12.53
CA THR A 285 15.54 0.68 11.94
C THR A 285 14.09 0.46 11.52
N ARG A 286 13.72 -0.76 11.13
CA ARG A 286 12.36 -1.07 10.67
C ARG A 286 11.40 -1.09 11.85
N TRP A 287 11.79 -1.75 12.94
CA TRP A 287 11.02 -1.79 14.19
C TRP A 287 10.84 -0.38 14.79
N SER A 288 11.92 0.39 14.91
CA SER A 288 11.82 1.76 15.43
C SER A 288 10.91 2.65 14.58
N ARG A 289 10.91 2.50 13.25
CA ARG A 289 9.96 3.21 12.36
C ARG A 289 8.51 2.81 12.58
N TRP A 290 8.23 1.54 12.87
CA TRP A 290 6.88 1.09 13.24
C TRP A 290 6.43 1.69 14.56
N VAL A 291 7.31 1.70 15.57
CA VAL A 291 7.03 2.34 16.87
C VAL A 291 6.73 3.83 16.70
N GLU A 292 7.57 4.57 15.95
CA GLU A 292 7.32 5.99 15.70
C GLU A 292 6.04 6.23 14.88
N SER A 293 5.72 5.33 13.96
CA SER A 293 4.48 5.39 13.19
C SER A 293 3.24 5.30 14.07
N ILE A 294 3.22 4.34 15.01
CA ILE A 294 2.11 4.21 15.97
C ILE A 294 2.09 5.40 16.94
N ARG A 295 3.25 5.86 17.40
CA ARG A 295 3.35 7.05 18.26
C ARG A 295 2.76 8.28 17.57
N ALA A 296 3.07 8.49 16.29
CA ALA A 296 2.53 9.60 15.51
C ALA A 296 0.99 9.56 15.38
N ILE A 297 0.36 8.38 15.39
CA ILE A 297 -1.11 8.25 15.46
C ILE A 297 -1.62 8.79 16.78
N GLY A 298 -0.99 8.37 17.88
CA GLY A 298 -1.35 8.79 19.23
C GLY A 298 -1.17 10.29 19.46
N GLU A 299 -0.16 10.90 18.84
CA GLU A 299 0.15 12.33 18.94
C GLU A 299 -0.60 13.23 17.94
N ALA A 300 -1.38 12.65 17.01
CA ALA A 300 -2.10 13.43 16.01
C ALA A 300 -3.10 14.40 16.67
N ASN A 301 -3.18 15.64 16.19
CA ASN A 301 -4.06 16.68 16.76
C ASN A 301 -5.53 16.64 16.29
N ASP A 302 -5.96 15.60 15.57
CA ASP A 302 -7.36 15.49 15.14
C ASP A 302 -8.30 15.07 16.29
N THR A 303 -9.61 15.22 16.12
CA THR A 303 -10.61 14.72 17.09
C THR A 303 -11.32 13.46 16.60
N VAL A 304 -10.92 12.93 15.44
CA VAL A 304 -11.66 11.89 14.70
C VAL A 304 -11.01 10.53 14.85
N THR A 305 -9.68 10.47 15.01
CA THR A 305 -8.95 9.22 15.13
C THR A 305 -9.22 8.61 16.51
N GLU A 306 -10.01 7.54 16.55
CA GLU A 306 -10.24 6.72 17.75
C GLU A 306 -8.95 5.98 18.16
N GLY A 307 -8.78 5.69 19.46
CA GLY A 307 -7.71 4.80 19.94
C GLY A 307 -6.33 5.44 20.16
N LYS A 308 -6.24 6.78 20.29
CA LYS A 308 -4.96 7.50 20.41
C LYS A 308 -4.17 7.16 21.67
N GLU A 309 -4.85 7.08 22.80
CA GLU A 309 -4.21 6.76 24.08
C GLU A 309 -3.63 5.34 24.03
N GLU A 310 -4.40 4.40 23.50
CA GLU A 310 -3.98 3.03 23.29
C GLU A 310 -2.84 2.93 22.26
N ALA A 311 -2.79 3.79 21.24
CA ALA A 311 -1.66 3.90 20.31
C ALA A 311 -0.37 4.26 21.06
N LEU A 312 -0.40 5.29 21.91
CA LEU A 312 0.76 5.72 22.70
C LEU A 312 1.24 4.61 23.64
N LEU A 313 0.31 3.96 24.35
CA LEU A 313 0.63 2.83 25.23
C LEU A 313 1.20 1.66 24.44
N THR A 314 0.67 1.38 23.25
CA THR A 314 1.16 0.32 22.36
C THR A 314 2.57 0.63 21.87
N ALA A 315 2.82 1.85 21.38
CA ALA A 315 4.15 2.28 20.93
C ALA A 315 5.17 2.20 22.08
N GLN A 316 4.80 2.63 23.28
CA GLN A 316 5.66 2.55 24.46
C GLN A 316 5.96 1.09 24.84
N ALA A 317 4.94 0.23 24.87
CA ALA A 317 5.12 -1.19 25.18
C ALA A 317 5.99 -1.90 24.14
N MET A 318 5.80 -1.62 22.85
CA MET A 318 6.66 -2.13 21.77
C MET A 318 8.12 -1.68 21.94
N TRP A 319 8.34 -0.44 22.36
CA TRP A 319 9.69 0.09 22.62
C TRP A 319 10.37 -0.58 23.81
N ASP A 320 9.66 -0.76 24.92
CA ASP A 320 10.24 -1.23 26.18
C ASP A 320 10.36 -2.76 26.24
N HIS A 321 9.38 -3.47 25.67
CA HIS A 321 9.24 -4.91 25.84
C HIS A 321 9.50 -5.72 24.56
N GLY A 322 9.71 -5.06 23.41
CA GLY A 322 9.94 -5.77 22.14
C GLY A 322 8.77 -6.69 21.81
N CYS A 323 9.02 -7.97 21.55
CA CYS A 323 7.97 -8.95 21.27
C CYS A 323 7.04 -9.27 22.45
N ALA A 324 7.44 -8.99 23.69
CA ALA A 324 6.59 -9.19 24.87
C ALA A 324 5.57 -8.05 25.11
N PHE A 325 5.47 -7.08 24.20
CA PHE A 325 4.59 -5.91 24.37
C PHE A 325 3.11 -6.29 24.53
N GLY A 326 2.64 -7.34 23.85
CA GLY A 326 1.25 -7.78 23.93
C GLY A 326 0.86 -8.32 25.31
N GLU A 327 1.78 -9.01 25.99
CA GLU A 327 1.58 -9.47 27.38
C GLU A 327 1.52 -8.27 28.33
N ASN A 328 2.43 -7.29 28.15
CA ASN A 328 2.45 -6.08 28.95
C ASN A 328 1.16 -5.25 28.80
N LEU A 329 0.66 -5.07 27.57
CA LEU A 329 -0.61 -4.37 27.33
C LEU A 329 -1.80 -5.12 27.95
N THR A 330 -1.80 -6.46 27.90
CA THR A 330 -2.82 -7.28 28.55
C THR A 330 -2.81 -7.09 30.07
N GLN A 331 -1.64 -7.00 30.71
CA GLN A 331 -1.51 -6.71 32.14
C GLN A 331 -2.03 -5.30 32.50
N MET A 332 -1.97 -4.35 31.56
CA MET A 332 -2.51 -3.00 31.71
C MET A 332 -4.00 -2.88 31.35
N ASN A 333 -4.70 -3.98 31.04
CA ASN A 333 -6.08 -3.99 30.52
C ASN A 333 -6.27 -3.18 29.22
N VAL A 334 -5.22 -3.07 28.39
CA VAL A 334 -5.28 -2.42 27.08
C VAL A 334 -5.45 -3.48 25.99
N THR A 335 -6.55 -3.42 25.25
CA THR A 335 -6.80 -4.34 24.14
C THR A 335 -6.10 -3.84 22.87
N TRP A 336 -5.04 -4.51 22.44
CA TRP A 336 -4.30 -4.14 21.22
C TRP A 336 -4.66 -4.99 20.00
N GLY A 337 -5.23 -6.19 20.21
CA GLY A 337 -5.60 -7.14 19.16
C GLY A 337 -4.90 -8.48 19.32
N SER A 338 -4.31 -8.97 18.24
CA SER A 338 -3.52 -10.20 18.15
C SER A 338 -2.31 -9.97 17.25
N CYS A 339 -1.40 -10.93 17.17
CA CYS A 339 -0.26 -10.86 16.25
C CYS A 339 -0.65 -10.61 14.80
N PHE A 340 -1.81 -11.14 14.38
CA PHE A 340 -2.27 -11.16 12.99
C PHE A 340 -3.34 -10.12 12.70
N SER A 341 -3.76 -9.36 13.70
CA SER A 341 -4.83 -8.38 13.55
C SER A 341 -4.74 -7.32 14.64
N TRP A 342 -4.70 -6.06 14.25
CA TRP A 342 -4.80 -4.95 15.20
C TRP A 342 -6.24 -4.75 15.62
N ARG A 343 -6.46 -4.30 16.85
CA ARG A 343 -7.80 -3.88 17.31
C ARG A 343 -8.29 -2.65 16.54
N PHE A 344 -7.36 -1.82 16.11
CA PHE A 344 -7.58 -0.62 15.33
C PHE A 344 -7.64 -0.94 13.84
N ASP A 345 -8.59 -0.35 13.14
CA ASP A 345 -8.74 -0.49 11.69
C ASP A 345 -7.87 0.53 10.94
N TRP A 346 -6.60 0.64 11.33
CA TRP A 346 -5.66 1.59 10.72
C TRP A 346 -4.90 1.00 9.53
N GLY A 347 -5.23 -0.25 9.14
CA GLY A 347 -4.52 -0.99 8.11
C GLY A 347 -3.01 -1.02 8.40
N LEU A 348 -2.60 -1.72 9.45
CA LEU A 348 -1.18 -1.90 9.81
C LEU A 348 -0.70 -3.30 9.47
N LYS A 349 0.60 -3.42 9.13
CA LYS A 349 1.30 -4.70 9.03
C LYS A 349 1.28 -5.44 10.36
N THR A 350 1.30 -6.76 10.27
CA THR A 350 1.21 -7.67 11.40
C THR A 350 2.60 -7.93 12.00
N VAL A 351 2.67 -8.25 13.29
CA VAL A 351 3.96 -8.24 14.04
C VAL A 351 4.76 -9.53 13.95
N GLU A 352 4.19 -10.60 13.37
CA GLU A 352 4.82 -11.92 13.31
C GLU A 352 6.13 -11.95 12.51
N ALA A 353 6.36 -10.98 11.63
CA ALA A 353 7.63 -10.84 10.91
C ALA A 353 8.80 -10.49 11.86
N PHE A 354 8.53 -9.83 12.99
CA PHE A 354 9.50 -9.53 14.04
C PHE A 354 9.41 -10.50 15.23
N CYS A 355 8.21 -11.02 15.49
CA CYS A 355 7.89 -11.81 16.69
C CYS A 355 7.32 -13.21 16.36
N PRO A 356 8.03 -14.05 15.59
CA PRO A 356 7.52 -15.35 15.15
C PRO A 356 7.21 -16.34 16.28
N SER A 357 7.96 -16.33 17.38
CA SER A 357 7.79 -17.31 18.46
C SER A 357 6.60 -16.96 19.36
N THR A 358 6.51 -15.69 19.77
CA THR A 358 5.38 -15.09 20.51
C THR A 358 4.08 -15.22 19.71
N CYS A 359 4.16 -15.09 18.39
CA CYS A 359 3.00 -15.23 17.50
C CYS A 359 2.67 -16.68 17.10
N GLY A 360 3.46 -17.67 17.51
CA GLY A 360 3.20 -19.08 17.22
C GLY A 360 3.27 -19.43 15.73
N CYS A 361 4.31 -18.99 15.02
CA CYS A 361 4.53 -19.30 13.60
C CYS A 361 4.99 -20.76 13.32
N ASP A 362 4.63 -21.70 14.19
CA ASP A 362 5.24 -23.02 14.26
C ASP A 362 4.66 -24.05 13.27
N SER A 363 3.33 -24.15 13.07
CA SER A 363 2.81 -25.08 12.05
C SER A 363 1.38 -24.88 11.54
N SER A 364 0.54 -24.11 12.23
CA SER A 364 -0.90 -24.03 11.91
C SER A 364 -1.31 -22.82 11.07
N ASN A 365 -0.46 -21.78 10.99
CA ASN A 365 -0.82 -20.49 10.38
C ASN A 365 -0.04 -20.24 9.08
N LEU A 366 -0.39 -20.97 8.02
CA LEU A 366 0.19 -20.82 6.68
C LEU A 366 -0.35 -19.62 5.89
N ASP A 367 -1.34 -18.91 6.41
CA ASP A 367 -1.97 -17.78 5.71
C ASP A 367 -1.41 -16.42 6.15
N ASN A 368 -0.36 -16.40 6.97
CA ASN A 368 0.15 -15.17 7.62
C ASN A 368 1.56 -14.78 7.11
N SER A 369 2.01 -13.57 7.49
CA SER A 369 3.35 -13.03 7.15
C SER A 369 4.47 -13.64 7.99
N CYS A 370 4.22 -14.83 8.56
CA CYS A 370 5.16 -15.58 9.38
C CYS A 370 6.43 -15.89 8.57
N PRO A 371 7.63 -15.68 9.16
CA PRO A 371 8.90 -16.11 8.61
C PRO A 371 8.86 -17.52 8.03
N ARG A 372 9.45 -17.68 6.84
CA ARG A 372 9.62 -18.97 6.17
C ARG A 372 11.05 -19.27 5.72
N PRO A 373 12.03 -19.23 6.64
CA PRO A 373 13.41 -19.53 6.30
C PRO A 373 13.53 -20.86 5.55
N ALA A 374 14.30 -20.88 4.46
CA ALA A 374 14.42 -22.04 3.57
C ALA A 374 13.08 -22.61 3.05
N GLY A 375 12.01 -21.80 3.02
CA GLY A 375 10.67 -22.21 2.61
C GLY A 375 9.90 -23.05 3.66
N ARG A 376 10.41 -23.14 4.90
CA ARG A 376 9.84 -23.93 6.00
C ARG A 376 9.25 -23.02 7.07
N ASN A 377 8.21 -23.48 7.77
CA ASN A 377 7.64 -22.74 8.91
C ASN A 377 8.58 -22.81 10.14
N CYS A 378 8.33 -21.97 11.15
CA CYS A 378 9.22 -21.87 12.30
C CYS A 378 9.22 -23.10 13.22
N GLY A 379 8.22 -24.01 13.12
CA GLY A 379 8.21 -25.24 13.91
C GLY A 379 9.06 -26.33 13.28
N THR A 380 9.06 -26.40 11.94
CA THR A 380 9.90 -27.36 11.19
C THR A 380 11.34 -26.87 11.02
N ILE A 381 11.60 -25.57 11.14
CA ILE A 381 12.97 -25.02 11.11
C ILE A 381 13.81 -25.46 12.32
N ALA A 382 13.19 -25.99 13.38
CA ALA A 382 13.89 -26.52 14.55
C ALA A 382 14.84 -27.70 14.20
N GLU A 383 14.63 -28.35 13.05
CA GLU A 383 15.50 -29.38 12.49
C GLU A 383 16.68 -28.80 11.69
N CYS A 384 16.76 -27.47 11.54
CA CYS A 384 17.79 -26.77 10.80
C CYS A 384 18.75 -26.07 11.76
N VAL A 385 19.97 -25.81 11.29
CA VAL A 385 20.98 -25.07 12.04
C VAL A 385 21.06 -23.64 11.56
N PHE A 386 21.03 -22.69 12.49
CA PHE A 386 21.19 -21.26 12.20
C PHE A 386 22.63 -20.83 12.45
N THR A 387 23.35 -20.47 11.39
CA THR A 387 24.72 -19.92 11.48
C THR A 387 24.94 -18.85 10.43
N SER A 388 25.74 -17.83 10.76
CA SER A 388 26.07 -16.73 9.85
C SER A 388 24.84 -16.03 9.25
N GLY A 389 23.74 -15.95 10.02
CA GLY A 389 22.50 -15.30 9.60
C GLY A 389 21.63 -16.11 8.65
N ARG A 390 21.90 -17.41 8.43
CA ARG A 390 21.12 -18.28 7.53
C ARG A 390 20.82 -19.64 8.15
N TYR A 391 19.72 -20.25 7.72
CA TYR A 391 19.34 -21.61 8.12
C TYR A 391 19.85 -22.64 7.12
N TYR A 392 20.38 -23.74 7.64
CA TYR A 392 20.85 -24.90 6.89
C TYR A 392 20.03 -26.11 7.32
N CYS A 393 19.25 -26.66 6.39
CA CYS A 393 18.29 -27.74 6.66
C CYS A 393 18.75 -29.08 6.05
N PRO A 394 18.42 -30.24 6.67
CA PRO A 394 18.95 -31.54 6.26
C PRO A 394 18.57 -31.99 4.84
N ASP A 395 17.51 -31.45 4.27
CA ASP A 395 17.04 -31.75 2.91
C ASP A 395 17.76 -30.94 1.83
N ALA A 396 18.33 -29.79 2.20
CA ALA A 396 18.94 -28.85 1.27
C ALA A 396 20.48 -28.90 1.26
N TYR A 397 21.10 -29.43 2.32
CA TYR A 397 22.55 -29.43 2.50
C TYR A 397 23.09 -30.82 2.88
N PRO A 398 24.30 -31.20 2.42
CA PRO A 398 24.93 -32.44 2.82
C PRO A 398 25.09 -32.51 4.35
N ASN A 399 24.61 -33.60 4.92
CA ASN A 399 24.64 -33.84 6.35
C ASN A 399 24.72 -35.34 6.64
N PHE A 400 25.05 -35.68 7.88
CA PHE A 400 24.90 -37.05 8.36
C PHE A 400 24.45 -37.07 9.82
N ASP A 401 23.71 -38.11 10.15
CA ASP A 401 23.12 -38.29 11.48
C ASP A 401 23.91 -39.30 12.31
N GLY A 402 23.76 -39.18 13.63
CA GLY A 402 24.20 -40.18 14.58
C GLY A 402 23.50 -40.06 15.92
N ILE A 403 23.92 -40.91 16.86
CA ILE A 403 23.40 -40.97 18.22
C ILE A 403 24.57 -40.75 19.19
N ALA A 404 24.38 -39.84 20.13
CA ALA A 404 25.28 -39.61 21.26
C ALA A 404 24.56 -40.01 22.55
N ASP A 405 25.06 -41.06 23.19
CA ASP A 405 24.58 -41.56 24.47
C ASP A 405 25.41 -40.90 25.58
N VAL A 406 24.74 -40.08 26.40
CA VAL A 406 25.36 -39.41 27.55
C VAL A 406 24.87 -40.11 28.81
N HIS A 407 25.81 -40.72 29.52
CA HIS A 407 25.57 -41.35 30.82
C HIS A 407 25.66 -40.28 31.91
N LEU A 408 24.60 -40.17 32.72
CA LEU A 408 24.51 -39.20 33.81
C LEU A 408 24.52 -39.92 35.16
N ASP A 409 25.51 -39.59 35.98
CA ASP A 409 25.58 -40.03 37.38
C ASP A 409 24.79 -39.07 38.29
N ASP A 410 24.80 -37.77 37.98
CA ASP A 410 24.02 -36.72 38.66
C ASP A 410 23.06 -35.99 37.70
N VAL A 411 21.77 -36.35 37.80
CA VAL A 411 20.71 -35.77 36.97
C VAL A 411 20.46 -34.29 37.30
N ASP A 412 20.61 -33.89 38.56
CA ASP A 412 20.31 -32.53 38.99
C ASP A 412 21.41 -31.58 38.49
N ALA A 413 22.68 -31.99 38.58
CA ALA A 413 23.80 -31.27 38.00
C ALA A 413 23.65 -31.15 36.47
N PHE A 414 23.20 -32.21 35.80
CA PHE A 414 22.91 -32.17 34.37
C PHE A 414 21.82 -31.16 34.02
N VAL A 415 20.71 -31.14 34.78
CA VAL A 415 19.61 -30.20 34.54
C VAL A 415 20.07 -28.75 34.69
N GLN A 416 20.88 -28.46 35.72
CA GLN A 416 21.45 -27.12 35.95
C GLN A 416 22.44 -26.68 34.87
N SER A 417 23.16 -27.63 34.27
CA SER A 417 24.24 -27.37 33.30
C SER A 417 23.88 -27.79 31.87
N ARG A 418 22.60 -28.07 31.59
CA ARG A 418 22.16 -28.70 30.33
C ARG A 418 22.67 -27.94 29.11
N THR A 419 22.53 -26.62 29.09
CA THR A 419 22.92 -25.76 27.96
C THR A 419 24.43 -25.82 27.71
N GLN A 420 25.24 -25.76 28.76
CA GLN A 420 26.69 -25.83 28.69
C GLN A 420 27.15 -27.23 28.24
N ILE A 421 26.50 -28.29 28.72
CA ILE A 421 26.78 -29.67 28.30
C ILE A 421 26.47 -29.86 26.81
N MET A 422 25.34 -29.34 26.33
CA MET A 422 25.01 -29.39 24.89
C MET A 422 26.02 -28.62 24.04
N LYS A 423 26.46 -27.43 24.47
CA LYS A 423 27.53 -26.68 23.79
C LYS A 423 28.86 -27.42 23.79
N ALA A 424 29.21 -28.08 24.90
CA ALA A 424 30.40 -28.92 24.99
C ALA A 424 30.31 -30.13 24.06
N LEU A 425 29.13 -30.74 23.93
CA LEU A 425 28.90 -31.87 23.03
C LEU A 425 28.99 -31.44 21.57
N GLN A 426 28.38 -30.31 21.17
CA GLN A 426 28.50 -29.72 19.83
C GLN A 426 29.97 -29.45 19.48
N LYS A 427 30.71 -28.79 20.37
CA LYS A 427 32.14 -28.50 20.17
C LYS A 427 32.98 -29.77 20.06
N THR A 428 32.62 -30.81 20.81
CA THR A 428 33.28 -32.11 20.75
C THR A 428 33.03 -32.77 19.40
N LEU A 429 31.77 -32.90 18.97
CA LEU A 429 31.40 -33.48 17.67
C LEU A 429 32.07 -32.74 16.51
N ALA A 430 32.05 -31.40 16.51
CA ALA A 430 32.73 -30.59 15.50
C ALA A 430 34.25 -30.85 15.48
N SER A 431 34.90 -30.84 16.65
CA SER A 431 36.35 -31.07 16.75
C SER A 431 36.80 -32.48 16.36
N LEU A 432 35.96 -33.50 16.61
CA LEU A 432 36.21 -34.88 16.23
C LEU A 432 36.01 -35.11 14.73
N THR A 433 35.03 -34.41 14.14
CA THR A 433 34.73 -34.50 12.71
C THR A 433 35.80 -33.81 11.86
N GLY A 434 36.35 -32.69 12.33
CA GLY A 434 37.35 -31.91 11.58
C GLY A 434 36.77 -31.31 10.30
N ASN A 435 37.60 -31.18 9.25
CA ASN A 435 37.16 -30.78 7.90
C ASN A 435 36.36 -29.47 7.84
N GLY A 436 36.74 -28.47 8.64
CA GLY A 436 36.06 -27.17 8.67
C GLY A 436 34.67 -27.19 9.31
N VAL A 437 34.25 -28.29 9.96
CA VAL A 437 33.02 -28.34 10.75
C VAL A 437 33.20 -27.50 12.01
N LEU A 438 32.39 -26.45 12.15
CA LEU A 438 32.35 -25.60 13.33
C LEU A 438 31.30 -26.12 14.33
N PRO A 439 31.40 -25.81 15.63
CA PRO A 439 30.41 -26.22 16.64
C PRO A 439 28.96 -25.85 16.26
N GLU A 440 28.79 -24.68 15.66
CA GLU A 440 27.52 -24.16 15.13
C GLU A 440 27.07 -24.83 13.83
N HIS A 441 27.73 -25.89 13.34
CA HIS A 441 27.24 -26.74 12.25
C HIS A 441 26.64 -28.06 12.77
N VAL A 442 26.60 -28.26 14.10
CA VAL A 442 26.13 -29.50 14.71
C VAL A 442 24.79 -29.25 15.39
N LEU A 443 23.73 -29.87 14.86
CA LEU A 443 22.44 -29.93 15.54
C LEU A 443 22.42 -31.08 16.51
N ILE A 444 21.90 -30.86 17.72
CA ILE A 444 21.67 -31.92 18.70
C ILE A 444 20.24 -31.85 19.18
N THR A 445 19.46 -32.89 18.90
CA THR A 445 18.08 -33.03 19.35
C THR A 445 18.00 -34.13 20.39
N GLN A 446 17.24 -33.88 21.46
CA GLN A 446 17.00 -34.93 22.44
C GLN A 446 15.97 -35.90 21.87
N ARG A 447 16.34 -37.18 21.79
CA ARG A 447 15.42 -38.20 21.32
C ARG A 447 14.27 -38.32 22.32
N ALA A 448 13.03 -38.21 21.83
CA ALA A 448 11.86 -38.44 22.66
C ALA A 448 11.93 -39.87 23.20
N SER A 449 12.12 -40.01 24.51
CA SER A 449 12.19 -41.32 25.13
C SER A 449 10.84 -42.03 24.92
N PRO A 450 10.81 -43.21 24.26
CA PRO A 450 9.57 -43.91 24.02
C PRO A 450 8.97 -44.35 25.37
N SER A 451 8.03 -43.55 25.88
CA SER A 451 7.11 -43.85 26.98
C SER A 451 7.71 -44.25 28.34
N GLY A 452 7.80 -43.28 29.25
CA GLY A 452 6.99 -43.25 30.50
C GLY A 452 7.14 -44.34 31.57
N GLN A 453 7.87 -45.44 31.37
CA GLN A 453 8.14 -46.39 32.46
C GLN A 453 9.41 -46.00 33.21
N ILE A 454 9.27 -45.00 34.09
CA ILE A 454 10.23 -44.76 35.17
C ILE A 454 10.18 -45.99 36.09
N ARG A 455 10.96 -47.01 35.77
CA ARG A 455 11.26 -48.07 36.73
C ARG A 455 12.16 -47.44 37.79
N LEU A 456 11.65 -47.38 39.02
CA LEU A 456 12.25 -46.88 40.28
C LEU A 456 13.60 -47.51 40.67
N ALA A 457 14.32 -48.14 39.75
CA ALA A 457 15.67 -48.63 39.99
C ALA A 457 16.66 -47.48 39.76
N ARG A 458 17.50 -47.24 40.77
CA ARG A 458 18.63 -46.30 40.85
C ARG A 458 19.75 -46.64 39.84
N ARG A 459 19.39 -46.83 38.56
CA ARG A 459 20.34 -47.02 37.45
C ARG A 459 20.64 -45.66 36.85
N LEU A 460 21.91 -45.47 36.48
CA LEU A 460 22.44 -44.33 35.75
C LEU A 460 21.46 -43.84 34.70
N ALA A 461 21.15 -42.55 34.72
CA ALA A 461 20.20 -41.96 33.80
C ALA A 461 20.87 -41.80 32.44
N LYS A 462 20.75 -42.82 31.58
CA LYS A 462 21.17 -42.71 30.17
C LYS A 462 20.26 -41.73 29.44
N LYS A 463 20.83 -40.73 28.77
CA LYS A 463 20.12 -39.84 27.85
C LYS A 463 20.68 -40.02 26.45
N GLU A 464 19.79 -40.35 25.51
CA GLU A 464 20.14 -40.48 24.09
C GLU A 464 19.85 -39.16 23.38
N TYR A 465 20.84 -38.67 22.64
CA TYR A 465 20.72 -37.49 21.78
C TYR A 465 20.94 -37.92 20.34
N GLU A 466 20.06 -37.47 19.45
CA GLU A 466 20.31 -37.53 18.02
C GLU A 466 21.12 -36.29 17.64
N TYR A 467 22.12 -36.45 16.77
CA TYR A 467 22.87 -35.33 16.25
C TYR A 467 22.91 -35.38 14.73
N THR A 468 22.92 -34.21 14.11
CA THR A 468 23.07 -34.02 12.67
C THR A 468 24.22 -33.05 12.42
N ILE A 469 25.22 -33.47 11.65
CA ILE A 469 26.38 -32.64 11.31
C ILE A 469 26.23 -32.12 9.89
N PHE A 470 26.23 -30.81 9.73
CA PHE A 470 26.13 -30.12 8.44
C PHE A 470 27.52 -29.83 7.87
N LEU A 471 27.71 -30.14 6.59
CA LEU A 471 28.99 -29.96 5.89
C LEU A 471 28.92 -28.71 5.02
N LEU A 472 29.14 -27.56 5.67
CA LEU A 472 28.98 -26.23 5.05
C LEU A 472 30.24 -25.69 4.38
N SER A 473 31.42 -26.28 4.65
CA SER A 473 32.67 -25.90 4.01
C SER A 473 32.75 -26.53 2.61
N GLU A 474 33.21 -25.79 1.60
CA GLU A 474 33.39 -26.30 0.23
C GLU A 474 34.34 -27.52 0.18
N ASP A 475 35.28 -27.61 1.12
CA ASP A 475 36.25 -28.71 1.22
C ASP A 475 35.71 -29.92 2.01
N ALA A 476 34.51 -29.83 2.60
CA ALA A 476 33.97 -30.87 3.46
C ALA A 476 33.39 -32.03 2.64
N ASN A 477 34.11 -33.15 2.60
CA ASN A 477 33.62 -34.41 2.04
C ASN A 477 32.89 -35.25 3.11
N GLU A 478 31.65 -35.64 2.84
CA GLU A 478 30.83 -36.46 3.74
C GLU A 478 31.51 -37.77 4.15
N THR A 479 32.14 -38.47 3.21
CA THR A 479 32.82 -39.73 3.50
C THR A 479 34.01 -39.50 4.43
N SER A 480 34.84 -38.49 4.14
CA SER A 480 35.99 -38.13 4.98
C SER A 480 35.57 -37.68 6.39
N ALA A 481 34.47 -36.92 6.50
CA ALA A 481 33.95 -36.45 7.78
C ALA A 481 33.38 -37.62 8.61
N ARG A 482 32.61 -38.51 7.98
CA ARG A 482 32.04 -39.70 8.62
C ARG A 482 33.13 -40.69 9.04
N ASP A 483 34.14 -40.92 8.19
CA ASP A 483 35.27 -41.80 8.49
C ASP A 483 36.14 -41.24 9.63
N ALA A 484 36.37 -39.92 9.65
CA ALA A 484 37.09 -39.26 10.74
C ALA A 484 36.35 -39.44 12.08
N LEU A 485 35.03 -39.25 12.09
CA LEU A 485 34.23 -39.45 13.29
C LEU A 485 34.21 -40.94 13.70
N GLY A 486 33.93 -41.85 12.77
CA GLY A 486 33.88 -43.29 13.02
C GLY A 486 35.20 -43.89 13.51
N TRP A 487 36.34 -43.40 13.00
CA TRP A 487 37.65 -43.81 13.50
C TRP A 487 37.87 -43.35 14.95
N MET A 488 37.39 -42.16 15.30
CA MET A 488 37.49 -41.64 16.67
C MET A 488 36.56 -42.35 17.65
N THR A 489 35.36 -42.76 17.23
CA THR A 489 34.39 -43.42 18.12
C THR A 489 34.82 -44.81 18.56
N THR A 490 35.64 -45.53 17.78
CA THR A 490 36.28 -46.79 18.22
C THR A 490 37.22 -46.61 19.43
N ARG A 491 37.54 -45.37 19.80
CA ARG A 491 38.41 -45.00 20.93
C ARG A 491 37.64 -44.16 21.95
N THR A 492 36.71 -44.77 22.67
CA THR A 492 35.86 -44.12 23.72
C THR A 492 36.66 -43.20 24.66
N GLN A 493 37.85 -43.63 25.08
CA GLN A 493 38.73 -42.84 25.96
C GLN A 493 39.12 -41.49 25.36
N ARG A 494 39.28 -41.39 24.04
CA ARG A 494 39.63 -40.13 23.34
C ARG A 494 38.42 -39.20 23.24
N VAL A 495 37.24 -39.75 22.96
CA VAL A 495 35.98 -38.98 22.94
C VAL A 495 35.75 -38.33 24.31
N ASN A 496 35.82 -39.13 25.38
CA ASN A 496 35.68 -38.62 26.75
C ASN A 496 36.76 -37.59 27.10
N THR A 497 38.01 -37.76 26.68
CA THR A 497 39.07 -36.77 26.93
C THR A 497 38.78 -35.42 26.26
N VAL A 498 38.29 -35.42 25.01
CA VAL A 498 37.94 -34.18 24.29
C VAL A 498 36.69 -33.54 24.91
N PHE A 499 35.69 -34.36 25.24
CA PHE A 499 34.46 -33.90 25.89
C PHE A 499 34.72 -33.28 27.26
N SER A 500 35.48 -33.94 28.13
CA SER A 500 35.87 -33.41 29.46
C SER A 500 36.66 -32.12 29.34
N ARG A 501 37.55 -32.00 28.34
CA ARG A 501 38.25 -30.73 28.07
C ARG A 501 37.29 -29.61 27.69
N ASN A 502 36.30 -29.90 26.85
CA ASN A 502 35.30 -28.91 26.46
C ASN A 502 34.37 -28.55 27.63
N LEU A 503 33.98 -29.49 28.48
CA LEU A 503 33.23 -29.22 29.72
C LEU A 503 33.99 -28.30 30.66
N LEU A 504 35.29 -28.56 30.88
CA LEU A 504 36.16 -27.71 31.69
C LEU A 504 36.26 -26.28 31.12
N ALA A 505 36.28 -26.15 29.78
CA ALA A 505 36.27 -24.83 29.14
C ALA A 505 34.97 -24.04 29.37
N PHE A 506 33.86 -24.73 29.70
CA PHE A 506 32.60 -24.12 30.13
C PHE A 506 32.44 -24.03 31.66
N GLY A 507 33.50 -24.34 32.42
CA GLY A 507 33.50 -24.25 33.88
C GLY A 507 32.82 -25.41 34.60
N ILE A 508 32.54 -26.53 33.90
CA ILE A 508 31.96 -27.72 34.51
C ILE A 508 33.09 -28.67 34.90
N PRO A 509 33.28 -28.96 36.21
CA PRO A 509 34.31 -29.89 36.65
C PRO A 509 33.97 -31.31 36.18
N ALA A 510 34.85 -31.89 35.36
CA ALA A 510 34.67 -33.24 34.83
C ALA A 510 34.63 -34.31 35.93
N GLU A 511 35.35 -34.09 37.04
CA GLU A 511 35.48 -35.03 38.17
C GLU A 511 34.22 -35.14 39.05
N GLY A 512 33.22 -34.26 38.86
CA GLY A 512 31.96 -34.30 39.63
C GLY A 512 30.74 -34.74 38.83
N ALA A 513 30.87 -34.88 37.51
CA ALA A 513 29.72 -35.14 36.64
C ALA A 513 29.67 -36.58 36.11
N ASP A 514 30.78 -37.35 36.21
CA ASP A 514 30.95 -38.72 35.69
C ASP A 514 30.18 -38.95 34.36
N LEU A 515 30.42 -38.05 33.40
CA LEU A 515 29.76 -38.06 32.10
C LEU A 515 30.56 -38.91 31.11
N GLU A 516 30.06 -40.09 30.80
CA GLU A 516 30.56 -40.91 29.70
C GLU A 516 29.73 -40.66 28.44
N VAL A 517 30.39 -40.39 27.31
CA VAL A 517 29.74 -40.15 26.02
C VAL A 517 30.12 -41.24 25.02
N GLU A 518 29.14 -42.01 24.59
CA GLU A 518 29.29 -42.96 23.49
C GLU A 518 28.66 -42.36 22.22
N ILE A 519 29.41 -42.33 21.12
CA ILE A 519 28.97 -41.73 19.86
C ILE A 519 28.91 -42.83 18.80
N SER A 520 27.79 -42.92 18.09
CA SER A 520 27.59 -43.84 16.98
C SER A 520 27.07 -43.08 15.77
N ALA A 521 27.66 -43.27 14.60
CA ALA A 521 27.14 -42.71 13.36
C ALA A 521 26.03 -43.61 12.83
N LYS A 522 24.89 -43.03 12.42
CA LYS A 522 23.81 -43.79 11.81
C LYS A 522 24.26 -44.14 10.40
N GLY A 523 24.40 -45.43 10.11
CA GLY A 523 24.64 -45.89 8.75
C GLY A 523 23.40 -45.62 7.91
N SER A 524 23.33 -44.45 7.26
CA SER A 524 22.33 -44.23 6.23
C SER A 524 22.61 -45.23 5.12
N PRO A 525 21.63 -46.05 4.68
CA PRO A 525 21.78 -46.75 3.42
C PRO A 525 22.07 -45.70 2.34
N PRO A 526 22.91 -45.99 1.33
CA PRO A 526 23.21 -45.05 0.26
C PRO A 526 21.90 -44.73 -0.48
N GLY A 527 21.21 -43.68 -0.04
CA GLY A 527 20.06 -43.13 -0.72
C GLY A 527 20.56 -42.52 -2.01
N GLU A 528 19.93 -42.85 -3.13
CA GLU A 528 20.16 -42.19 -4.40
C GLU A 528 20.12 -40.68 -4.16
N ALA A 529 21.26 -40.02 -4.39
CA ALA A 529 21.33 -38.57 -4.32
C ALA A 529 20.17 -38.02 -5.16
N PRO A 530 19.29 -37.17 -4.60
CA PRO A 530 18.25 -36.55 -5.39
C PRO A 530 18.95 -35.88 -6.57
N THR A 531 18.57 -36.28 -7.78
CA THR A 531 19.13 -35.72 -9.01
C THR A 531 18.82 -34.24 -8.99
N THR A 532 19.78 -33.43 -8.53
CA THR A 532 19.64 -32.00 -8.39
C THR A 532 19.62 -31.45 -9.81
N THR A 533 18.41 -31.20 -10.29
CA THR A 533 18.20 -30.29 -11.42
C THR A 533 18.65 -28.93 -10.90
N ALA A 534 19.90 -28.58 -11.18
CA ALA A 534 20.52 -27.34 -10.74
C ALA A 534 19.73 -26.14 -11.28
N LEU A 535 18.85 -25.59 -10.45
CA LEU A 535 18.46 -24.18 -10.55
C LEU A 535 19.69 -23.37 -10.17
N ASN A 536 20.54 -23.09 -11.17
CA ASN A 536 21.60 -22.11 -11.10
C ASN A 536 20.96 -20.73 -10.87
N PRO A 537 21.14 -20.06 -9.72
CA PRO A 537 20.94 -18.63 -9.68
C PRO A 537 22.19 -17.99 -10.30
N LYS A 538 22.11 -17.63 -11.58
CA LYS A 538 23.08 -16.67 -12.13
C LYS A 538 22.77 -15.27 -11.56
N PRO A 539 23.81 -14.45 -11.31
CA PRO A 539 23.64 -13.07 -10.85
C PRO A 539 22.90 -12.20 -11.86
#